data_AF-A0A947JZ97-F1
#
_entry.id   AF-A0A947JZ97-F1
#
_cell.length_a   1.000
_cell.length_b   1.000
_cell.length_c   1.000
_cell.angle_alpha   90.00
_cell.angle_beta   90.00
_cell.angle_gamma   90.00
#
_symmetry.space_group_name_H-M   'P 1'
#
loop_
_entity.id
_entity.type
_entity.pdbx_description
1 polymer ?
#
loop_
_entity_poly.entity_id
_entity_poly.type
_entity_poly.pdbx_seq_one_letter_code
_entity_poly.pdbx_strand_id
1 'polypeptide(L)'
;MAKDIQYDESAREGLKAGVNKLANAVKVTLGPKGRNVILDKGYGSPTITKDGVTVAKEIELEDKMENAGAELVKEVASKTNDIAGDGTTTATVLAQAIVNEGLKNVAAGANPMMVKKGIDKGVEAVIKELKENISQDISDDEKIKQVASISANDKEIGQKIAEAMKDVGNDGVITVEESQSFGMDKELVEGMQFDSGYVSPYMITNPDRMESEYENSKIL
;
A
#
# COMPACT_ATOMS: atom_id res chain seq x y z
N MET A 1 -33.94 5.87 8.05
CA MET A 1 -33.62 4.65 8.83
C MET A 1 -33.37 5.04 10.27
N ALA A 2 -33.82 4.22 11.22
CA ALA A 2 -33.47 4.37 12.63
C ALA A 2 -31.98 4.06 12.87
N LYS A 3 -31.39 4.65 13.90
CA LYS A 3 -30.00 4.39 14.31
C LYS A 3 -29.98 3.22 15.28
N ASP A 4 -29.03 2.30 15.08
CA ASP A 4 -28.68 1.29 16.09
C ASP A 4 -27.55 1.84 16.96
N ILE A 5 -27.65 1.68 18.27
CA ILE A 5 -26.72 2.24 19.25
C ILE A 5 -26.29 1.14 20.20
N GLN A 6 -25.00 0.80 20.15
CA GLN A 6 -24.39 -0.22 20.99
C GLN A 6 -23.33 0.39 21.92
N TYR A 7 -23.10 -0.26 23.05
CA TYR A 7 -22.23 0.23 24.12
C TYR A 7 -21.31 -0.87 24.65
N ASP A 8 -20.29 -0.42 25.39
CA ASP A 8 -19.39 -1.26 26.18
C ASP A 8 -18.81 -2.46 25.40
N GLU A 9 -18.91 -3.66 25.96
CA GLU A 9 -18.30 -4.87 25.42
C GLU A 9 -18.92 -5.29 24.08
N SER A 10 -20.24 -5.20 23.95
CA SER A 10 -20.94 -5.56 22.70
C SER A 10 -20.42 -4.78 21.48
N ALA A 11 -20.25 -3.46 21.63
CA ALA A 11 -19.70 -2.62 20.57
C ALA A 11 -18.24 -2.96 20.27
N ARG A 12 -17.43 -3.23 21.30
CA ARG A 12 -16.01 -3.58 21.14
C ARG A 12 -15.83 -4.94 20.45
N GLU A 13 -16.66 -5.92 20.78
CA GLU A 13 -16.63 -7.23 20.15
C GLU A 13 -17.02 -7.16 18.67
N GLY A 14 -18.07 -6.42 18.32
CA GLY A 14 -18.45 -6.18 16.93
C GLY A 14 -17.32 -5.54 16.12
N LEU A 15 -16.74 -4.44 16.63
CA LEU A 15 -15.60 -3.80 15.98
C LEU A 15 -14.40 -4.76 15.84
N LYS A 16 -14.06 -5.49 16.90
CA LYS A 16 -12.95 -6.46 16.91
C LYS A 16 -13.17 -7.57 15.89
N ALA A 17 -14.38 -8.08 15.73
CA ALA A 17 -14.70 -9.09 14.74
C ALA A 17 -14.44 -8.56 13.32
N GLY A 18 -14.88 -7.32 13.04
CA GLY A 18 -14.59 -6.61 11.80
C GLY A 18 -13.10 -6.47 11.48
N VAL A 19 -12.34 -5.92 12.44
CA VAL A 19 -10.87 -5.80 12.36
C VAL A 19 -10.23 -7.14 12.02
N ASN A 20 -10.65 -8.21 12.71
CA ASN A 20 -10.07 -9.53 12.51
C ASN A 20 -10.44 -10.13 11.16
N LYS A 21 -11.67 -9.98 10.67
CA LYS A 21 -12.08 -10.47 9.34
C LYS A 21 -11.23 -9.84 8.24
N LEU A 22 -11.07 -8.51 8.26
CA LEU A 22 -10.25 -7.81 7.29
C LEU A 22 -8.77 -8.21 7.41
N ALA A 23 -8.20 -8.13 8.61
CA ALA A 23 -6.77 -8.42 8.79
C ALA A 23 -6.42 -9.88 8.49
N ASN A 24 -7.33 -10.83 8.75
CA ASN A 24 -7.12 -12.24 8.43
C ASN A 24 -7.10 -12.51 6.92
N ALA A 25 -7.88 -11.76 6.14
CA ALA A 25 -7.85 -11.85 4.68
C ALA A 25 -6.58 -11.21 4.10
N VAL A 26 -6.14 -10.08 4.64
CA VAL A 26 -4.94 -9.37 4.16
C VAL A 26 -3.64 -10.09 4.55
N LYS A 27 -3.51 -10.58 5.79
CA LYS A 27 -2.24 -11.13 6.30
C LYS A 27 -1.74 -12.37 5.56
N VAL A 28 -2.58 -13.05 4.79
CA VAL A 28 -2.17 -14.23 3.99
C VAL A 28 -1.17 -13.85 2.90
N THR A 29 -1.13 -12.57 2.50
CA THR A 29 -0.22 -12.07 1.47
C THR A 29 1.16 -11.68 2.01
N LEU A 30 1.34 -11.68 3.35
CA LEU A 30 2.55 -11.16 3.98
C LEU A 30 3.78 -12.02 3.69
N GLY A 31 4.86 -11.34 3.26
CA GLY A 31 6.20 -11.91 3.12
C GLY A 31 6.41 -12.76 1.86
N PRO A 32 7.63 -13.32 1.69
CA PRO A 32 8.02 -14.00 0.45
C PRO A 32 7.24 -15.28 0.17
N LYS A 33 6.69 -15.90 1.22
CA LYS A 33 5.81 -17.08 1.15
C LYS A 33 4.32 -16.72 1.22
N GLY A 34 3.99 -15.43 1.10
CA GLY A 34 2.63 -14.95 1.03
C GLY A 34 1.87 -15.59 -0.14
N ARG A 35 0.60 -15.89 0.10
CA ARG A 35 -0.32 -16.48 -0.88
C ARG A 35 -1.13 -15.40 -1.56
N ASN A 36 -1.64 -15.72 -2.74
CA ASN A 36 -2.53 -14.83 -3.47
C ASN A 36 -3.93 -14.89 -2.86
N VAL A 37 -4.60 -13.75 -2.89
CA VAL A 37 -6.04 -13.63 -2.67
C VAL A 37 -6.73 -13.50 -4.01
N ILE A 38 -7.89 -14.14 -4.15
CA ILE A 38 -8.73 -14.10 -5.34
C ILE A 38 -9.92 -13.19 -5.02
N LEU A 39 -10.07 -12.12 -5.80
CA LEU A 39 -11.12 -11.13 -5.66
C LEU A 39 -12.06 -11.26 -6.86
N ASP A 40 -13.34 -11.48 -6.60
CA ASP A 40 -14.35 -11.50 -7.65
C ASP A 40 -14.64 -10.07 -8.13
N LYS A 41 -14.79 -9.90 -9.44
CA LYS A 41 -15.09 -8.62 -10.09
C LYS A 41 -16.55 -8.51 -10.55
N GLY A 42 -17.36 -9.55 -10.35
CA GLY A 42 -18.77 -9.62 -10.78
C GLY A 42 -18.96 -9.76 -12.29
N TYR A 43 -17.97 -9.39 -13.09
CA TYR A 43 -17.88 -9.64 -14.53
C TYR A 43 -16.43 -9.89 -14.95
N GLY A 44 -16.24 -10.68 -16.01
CA GLY A 44 -14.91 -11.03 -16.51
C GLY A 44 -14.15 -12.01 -15.59
N SER A 45 -12.83 -11.96 -15.65
CA SER A 45 -11.96 -12.80 -14.82
C SER A 45 -11.72 -12.19 -13.43
N PRO A 46 -11.58 -13.02 -12.38
CA PRO A 46 -11.26 -12.53 -11.04
C PRO A 46 -9.87 -11.90 -11.00
N THR A 47 -9.64 -11.02 -10.01
CA THR A 47 -8.32 -10.45 -9.76
C THR A 47 -7.56 -11.32 -8.78
N ILE A 48 -6.35 -11.73 -9.17
CA ILE A 48 -5.44 -12.51 -8.32
C ILE A 48 -4.35 -11.55 -7.87
N THR A 49 -4.26 -11.28 -6.56
CA THR A 49 -3.33 -10.27 -6.05
C THR A 49 -2.64 -10.73 -4.76
N LYS A 50 -1.43 -10.18 -4.52
CA LYS A 50 -0.74 -10.19 -3.23
C LYS A 50 -0.71 -8.82 -2.55
N ASP A 51 -1.25 -7.79 -3.20
CA ASP A 51 -1.28 -6.46 -2.63
C ASP A 51 -2.33 -6.37 -1.51
N GLY A 52 -1.87 -6.01 -0.32
CA GLY A 52 -2.70 -5.91 0.88
C GLY A 52 -3.75 -4.82 0.79
N VAL A 53 -3.46 -3.67 0.16
CA VAL A 53 -4.44 -2.57 0.07
C VAL A 53 -5.55 -2.89 -0.93
N THR A 54 -5.23 -3.53 -2.05
CA THR A 54 -6.22 -4.04 -3.01
C THR A 54 -7.17 -5.03 -2.32
N VAL A 55 -6.64 -5.98 -1.55
CA VAL A 55 -7.48 -6.92 -0.77
C VAL A 55 -8.33 -6.19 0.27
N ALA A 56 -7.73 -5.26 1.02
CA ALA A 56 -8.45 -4.54 2.06
C ALA A 56 -9.63 -3.74 1.50
N LYS A 57 -9.47 -3.08 0.34
CA LYS A 57 -10.50 -2.25 -0.29
C LYS A 57 -11.78 -3.02 -0.65
N GLU A 58 -11.64 -4.26 -1.11
CA GLU A 58 -12.76 -5.13 -1.50
C GLU A 58 -13.53 -5.73 -0.32
N ILE A 59 -13.04 -5.56 0.92
CA ILE A 59 -13.70 -6.13 2.10
C ILE A 59 -14.81 -5.19 2.56
N GLU A 60 -16.04 -5.66 2.41
CA GLU A 60 -17.26 -5.06 2.96
C GLU A 60 -18.04 -6.14 3.72
N LEU A 61 -18.48 -5.82 4.93
CA LEU A 61 -19.16 -6.77 5.81
C LEU A 61 -20.65 -6.41 5.95
N GLU A 62 -21.50 -7.43 5.98
CA GLU A 62 -22.95 -7.24 6.10
C GLU A 62 -23.37 -6.62 7.43
N ASP A 63 -22.73 -7.04 8.53
CA ASP A 63 -22.96 -6.46 9.85
C ASP A 63 -22.32 -5.07 9.94
N LYS A 64 -23.11 -4.07 10.34
CA LYS A 64 -22.67 -2.67 10.33
C LYS A 64 -21.59 -2.36 11.38
N MET A 65 -21.61 -3.06 12.53
CA MET A 65 -20.61 -2.84 13.58
C MET A 65 -19.28 -3.50 13.21
N GLU A 66 -19.35 -4.71 12.67
CA GLU A 66 -18.16 -5.35 12.10
C GLU A 66 -17.62 -4.53 10.92
N ASN A 67 -18.47 -4.05 10.02
CA ASN A 67 -18.04 -3.25 8.88
C ASN A 67 -17.35 -1.96 9.33
N ALA A 68 -17.87 -1.29 10.37
CA ALA A 68 -17.18 -0.13 10.95
C ALA A 68 -15.77 -0.48 11.45
N GLY A 69 -15.58 -1.66 12.06
CA GLY A 69 -14.27 -2.15 12.46
C GLY A 69 -13.34 -2.43 11.27
N ALA A 70 -13.87 -3.00 10.19
CA ALA A 70 -13.12 -3.22 8.96
C ALA A 70 -12.71 -1.89 8.30
N GLU A 71 -13.62 -0.93 8.17
CA GLU A 71 -13.34 0.39 7.60
C GLU A 71 -12.21 1.14 8.34
N LEU A 72 -12.16 1.05 9.68
CA LEU A 72 -11.07 1.65 10.46
C LEU A 72 -9.70 1.08 10.12
N VAL A 73 -9.60 -0.21 9.81
CA VAL A 73 -8.32 -0.85 9.43
C VAL A 73 -8.02 -0.63 7.96
N LYS A 74 -9.05 -0.54 7.11
CA LYS A 74 -8.92 -0.13 5.71
C LYS A 74 -8.28 1.26 5.60
N GLU A 75 -8.63 2.18 6.50
CA GLU A 75 -8.01 3.50 6.59
C GLU A 75 -6.51 3.40 6.93
N VAL A 76 -6.11 2.51 7.86
CA VAL A 76 -4.69 2.26 8.18
C VAL A 76 -3.93 1.80 6.93
N ALA A 77 -4.46 0.82 6.20
CA ALA A 77 -3.84 0.30 4.99
C ALA A 77 -3.73 1.37 3.89
N SER A 78 -4.81 2.13 3.66
CA SER A 78 -4.84 3.20 2.66
C SER A 78 -3.84 4.31 3.00
N LYS A 79 -3.78 4.74 4.27
CA LYS A 79 -2.88 5.83 4.65
C LYS A 79 -1.41 5.44 4.55
N THR A 80 -1.08 4.18 4.85
CA THR A 80 0.27 3.66 4.62
C THR A 80 0.61 3.64 3.14
N ASN A 81 -0.33 3.23 2.28
CA ASN A 81 -0.13 3.26 0.83
C ASN A 81 0.13 4.68 0.31
N ASP A 82 -0.64 5.67 0.78
CA ASP A 82 -0.50 7.06 0.32
C ASP A 82 0.85 7.68 0.71
N ILE A 83 1.43 7.27 1.84
CA ILE A 83 2.69 7.83 2.36
C ILE A 83 3.90 7.09 1.80
N ALA A 84 3.83 5.76 1.71
CA ALA A 84 4.98 4.91 1.45
C ALA A 84 4.88 4.04 0.20
N GLY A 85 3.67 3.81 -0.34
CA GLY A 85 3.45 2.91 -1.48
C GLY A 85 3.69 1.42 -1.21
N ASP A 86 4.15 1.04 -0.02
CA ASP A 86 4.43 -0.33 0.42
C ASP A 86 4.17 -0.47 1.94
N GLY A 87 4.10 -1.71 2.45
CA GLY A 87 3.96 -2.02 3.87
C GLY A 87 2.51 -2.04 4.38
N THR A 88 1.53 -1.98 3.49
CA THR A 88 0.09 -1.97 3.81
C THR A 88 -0.34 -3.21 4.60
N THR A 89 0.16 -4.39 4.22
CA THR A 89 -0.07 -5.65 4.94
C THR A 89 0.56 -5.62 6.34
N THR A 90 1.77 -5.07 6.49
CA THR A 90 2.45 -4.94 7.79
C THR A 90 1.67 -4.02 8.72
N ALA A 91 1.22 -2.86 8.23
CA ALA A 91 0.41 -1.92 8.99
C ALA A 91 -0.90 -2.56 9.47
N THR A 92 -1.56 -3.33 8.61
CA THR A 92 -2.79 -4.07 8.93
C THR A 92 -2.58 -5.09 10.06
N VAL A 93 -1.49 -5.87 10.00
CA VAL A 93 -1.17 -6.88 11.01
C VAL A 93 -0.82 -6.24 12.36
N LEU A 94 -0.07 -5.13 12.35
CA LEU A 94 0.23 -4.38 13.57
C LEU A 94 -1.03 -3.79 14.19
N ALA A 95 -1.92 -3.20 13.39
CA ALA A 95 -3.19 -2.67 13.85
C ALA A 95 -4.04 -3.77 14.50
N GLN A 96 -4.16 -4.96 13.86
CA GLN A 96 -4.86 -6.11 14.42
C GLN A 96 -4.29 -6.51 15.79
N ALA A 97 -2.96 -6.59 15.93
CA ALA A 97 -2.31 -6.97 17.18
C ALA A 97 -2.58 -5.96 18.30
N ILE A 98 -2.41 -4.66 18.01
CA ILE A 98 -2.62 -3.58 18.98
C ILE A 98 -4.08 -3.53 19.43
N VAL A 99 -5.04 -3.64 18.50
CA VAL A 99 -6.47 -3.62 18.83
C VAL A 99 -6.84 -4.82 19.69
N ASN A 100 -6.40 -6.03 19.33
CA ASN A 100 -6.75 -7.24 20.06
C ASN A 100 -6.22 -7.22 21.50
N GLU A 101 -4.94 -6.88 21.70
CA GLU A 101 -4.35 -6.81 23.05
C GLU A 101 -4.84 -5.57 23.82
N GLY A 102 -5.07 -4.44 23.15
CA GLY A 102 -5.64 -3.25 23.77
C GLY A 102 -7.04 -3.51 24.33
N LEU A 103 -7.93 -4.09 23.53
CA LEU A 103 -9.29 -4.43 23.95
C LEU A 103 -9.32 -5.46 25.08
N LYS A 104 -8.40 -6.43 25.07
CA LYS A 104 -8.25 -7.40 26.15
C LYS A 104 -7.89 -6.74 27.49
N ASN A 105 -6.96 -5.79 27.48
CA ASN A 105 -6.59 -5.04 28.69
C ASN A 105 -7.74 -4.14 29.17
N VAL A 106 -8.47 -3.52 28.25
CA VAL A 106 -9.65 -2.70 28.57
C VAL A 106 -10.76 -3.57 29.19
N ALA A 107 -10.99 -4.77 28.67
CA ALA A 107 -11.94 -5.73 29.26
C ALA A 107 -11.51 -6.17 30.67
N ALA A 108 -10.20 -6.24 30.94
CA ALA A 108 -9.65 -6.48 32.28
C ALA A 108 -9.75 -5.27 33.24
N GLY A 109 -10.37 -4.17 32.81
CA GLY A 109 -10.60 -2.97 33.64
C GLY A 109 -9.52 -1.88 33.51
N ALA A 110 -8.58 -2.02 32.58
CA ALA A 110 -7.60 -0.96 32.33
C ALA A 110 -8.26 0.28 31.73
N ASN A 111 -7.78 1.48 32.12
CA ASN A 111 -8.26 2.73 31.55
C ASN A 111 -7.79 2.86 30.08
N PRO A 112 -8.71 2.94 29.09
CA PRO A 112 -8.35 3.02 27.67
C PRO A 112 -7.44 4.20 27.33
N MET A 113 -7.60 5.35 27.99
CA MET A 113 -6.78 6.54 27.77
C MET A 113 -5.33 6.33 28.22
N MET A 114 -5.13 5.58 29.30
CA MET A 114 -3.79 5.24 29.78
C MET A 114 -3.12 4.19 28.89
N VAL A 115 -3.89 3.20 28.41
CA VAL A 115 -3.40 2.22 27.42
C VAL A 115 -2.95 2.93 26.15
N LYS A 116 -3.78 3.83 25.59
CA LYS A 116 -3.42 4.66 24.43
C LYS A 116 -2.14 5.44 24.68
N LYS A 117 -2.05 6.15 25.81
CA LYS A 117 -0.84 6.95 26.14
C LYS A 117 0.42 6.08 26.26
N GLY A 118 0.29 4.84 26.73
CA GLY A 118 1.38 3.87 26.75
C GLY A 118 1.80 3.44 25.34
N ILE A 119 0.83 3.15 24.47
CA ILE A 119 1.08 2.82 23.06
C ILE A 119 1.80 3.97 22.36
N ASP A 120 1.30 5.20 22.49
CA ASP A 120 1.87 6.40 21.85
C ASP A 120 3.36 6.55 22.21
N LYS A 121 3.70 6.44 23.51
CA LYS A 121 5.09 6.49 23.99
C LYS A 121 5.95 5.34 23.47
N GLY A 122 5.38 4.13 23.38
CA GLY A 122 6.06 2.97 22.84
C GLY A 122 6.40 3.16 21.35
N VAL A 123 5.45 3.69 20.58
CA VAL A 123 5.64 4.02 19.16
C VAL A 123 6.71 5.07 18.98
N GLU A 124 6.71 6.15 19.78
CA GLU A 124 7.76 7.17 19.75
C GLU A 124 9.15 6.58 20.00
N ALA A 125 9.29 5.73 21.01
CA ALA A 125 10.55 5.08 21.33
C ALA A 125 11.04 4.15 20.19
N VAL A 126 10.13 3.37 19.59
CA VAL A 126 10.46 2.49 18.47
C VAL A 126 10.87 3.29 17.23
N ILE A 127 10.13 4.36 16.89
CA ILE A 127 10.48 5.23 15.76
C ILE A 127 11.86 5.86 15.96
N LYS A 128 12.16 6.31 17.18
CA LYS A 128 13.45 6.88 17.51
C LYS A 128 14.58 5.86 17.30
N GLU A 129 14.41 4.65 17.83
CA GLU A 129 15.39 3.57 17.69
C GLU A 129 15.61 3.19 16.22
N LEU A 130 14.53 3.08 15.45
CA LEU A 130 14.60 2.78 14.01
C LEU A 130 15.40 3.83 13.24
N LYS A 131 15.19 5.11 13.53
CA LYS A 131 15.86 6.21 12.84
C LYS A 131 17.32 6.40 13.25
N GLU A 132 17.60 6.35 14.55
CA GLU A 132 18.91 6.71 15.08
C GLU A 132 19.93 5.56 15.01
N ASN A 133 19.49 4.31 15.19
CA ASN A 133 20.40 3.18 15.42
C ASN A 133 20.30 2.06 14.38
N ILE A 134 19.16 1.94 13.68
CA ILE A 134 18.89 0.80 12.78
C ILE A 134 18.94 1.21 11.30
N SER A 135 18.45 2.40 10.97
CA SER A 135 18.41 2.91 9.60
C SER A 135 19.80 2.95 8.99
N GLN A 136 19.91 2.52 7.73
CA GLN A 136 21.14 2.56 6.96
C GLN A 136 20.91 3.34 5.69
N ASP A 137 21.83 4.24 5.38
CA ASP A 137 21.79 4.99 4.13
C ASP A 137 22.01 4.05 2.93
N ILE A 138 21.19 4.25 1.90
CA ILE A 138 21.28 3.56 0.63
C ILE A 138 22.14 4.43 -0.28
N SER A 139 23.40 4.03 -0.46
CA SER A 139 24.38 4.79 -1.24
C SER A 139 24.95 4.00 -2.42
N ASP A 140 24.55 2.75 -2.58
CA ASP A 140 25.10 1.83 -3.56
C ASP A 140 24.00 1.09 -4.34
N ASP A 141 24.26 0.88 -5.63
CA ASP A 141 23.35 0.24 -6.59
C ASP A 141 22.91 -1.18 -6.11
N GLU A 142 23.79 -1.90 -5.41
CA GLU A 142 23.47 -3.25 -4.89
C GLU A 142 22.40 -3.20 -3.78
N LYS A 143 22.45 -2.21 -2.88
CA LYS A 143 21.36 -2.00 -1.92
C LYS A 143 20.06 -1.60 -2.59
N ILE A 144 20.09 -0.73 -3.60
CA ILE A 144 18.88 -0.36 -4.37
C ILE A 144 18.24 -1.61 -4.98
N LYS A 145 19.06 -2.42 -5.66
CA LYS A 145 18.64 -3.71 -6.22
C LYS A 145 18.05 -4.63 -5.16
N GLN A 146 18.69 -4.72 -4.00
CA GLN A 146 18.20 -5.56 -2.91
C GLN A 146 16.83 -5.10 -2.40
N VAL A 147 16.64 -3.79 -2.16
CA VAL A 147 15.37 -3.23 -1.71
C VAL A 147 14.27 -3.47 -2.74
N ALA A 148 14.52 -3.13 -4.01
CA ALA A 148 13.57 -3.34 -5.10
C ALA A 148 13.21 -4.83 -5.26
N SER A 149 14.20 -5.72 -5.17
CA SER A 149 13.97 -7.17 -5.27
C SER A 149 13.11 -7.72 -4.13
N ILE A 150 13.30 -7.19 -2.90
CA ILE A 150 12.52 -7.61 -1.74
C ILE A 150 11.07 -7.11 -1.85
N SER A 151 10.87 -5.85 -2.22
CA SER A 151 9.53 -5.25 -2.35
C SER A 151 8.73 -5.91 -3.48
N ALA A 152 9.33 -6.12 -4.65
CA ALA A 152 8.70 -6.82 -5.76
C ALA A 152 8.59 -8.35 -5.56
N ASN A 153 9.30 -8.91 -4.57
CA ASN A 153 9.48 -10.34 -4.37
C ASN A 153 10.01 -11.06 -5.63
N ASP A 154 10.82 -10.35 -6.43
CA ASP A 154 11.39 -10.81 -7.71
C ASP A 154 12.76 -10.14 -7.96
N LYS A 155 13.77 -10.96 -8.24
CA LYS A 155 15.15 -10.49 -8.47
C LYS A 155 15.35 -9.84 -9.82
N GLU A 156 14.62 -10.27 -10.85
CA GLU A 156 14.72 -9.74 -12.20
C GLU A 156 14.14 -8.32 -12.24
N ILE A 157 12.96 -8.13 -11.62
CA ILE A 157 12.34 -6.81 -11.46
C ILE A 157 13.26 -5.88 -10.67
N GLY A 158 13.79 -6.34 -9.53
CA GLY A 158 14.69 -5.53 -8.71
C GLY A 158 15.98 -5.13 -9.44
N GLN A 159 16.50 -6.00 -10.31
CA GLN A 159 17.65 -5.68 -11.16
C GLN A 159 17.29 -4.60 -12.19
N LYS A 160 16.16 -4.74 -12.91
CA LYS A 160 15.72 -3.76 -13.91
C LYS A 160 15.47 -2.38 -13.30
N ILE A 161 14.87 -2.33 -12.11
CA ILE A 161 14.67 -1.07 -11.37
C ILE A 161 16.02 -0.43 -11.01
N ALA A 162 16.98 -1.21 -10.50
CA ALA A 162 18.30 -0.69 -10.16
C ALA A 162 19.06 -0.17 -11.39
N GLU A 163 18.96 -0.86 -12.53
CA GLU A 163 19.52 -0.40 -13.81
C GLU A 163 18.87 0.90 -14.28
N ALA A 164 17.55 1.05 -14.13
CA ALA A 164 16.85 2.29 -14.46
C ALA A 164 17.27 3.44 -13.53
N MET A 165 17.27 3.23 -12.20
CA MET A 165 17.70 4.25 -11.22
C MET A 165 19.14 4.69 -11.43
N LYS A 166 20.02 3.80 -11.88
CA LYS A 166 21.41 4.15 -12.20
C LYS A 166 21.52 5.12 -13.37
N ASP A 167 20.69 4.95 -14.39
CA ASP A 167 20.73 5.79 -15.60
C ASP A 167 20.10 7.16 -15.35
N VAL A 168 18.99 7.23 -14.59
CA VAL A 168 18.28 8.49 -14.32
C VAL A 168 18.77 9.21 -13.04
N GLY A 169 19.54 8.54 -12.20
CA GLY A 169 19.95 9.03 -10.88
C GLY A 169 18.87 8.88 -9.81
N ASN A 170 19.22 9.12 -8.54
CA ASN A 170 18.31 8.92 -7.40
C ASN A 170 17.04 9.79 -7.44
N ASP A 171 17.12 10.95 -8.08
CA ASP A 171 15.99 11.90 -8.22
C ASP A 171 15.33 11.81 -9.60
N GLY A 172 15.70 10.83 -10.42
CA GLY A 172 15.14 10.63 -11.75
C GLY A 172 13.73 10.03 -11.74
N VAL A 173 12.97 10.28 -12.80
CA VAL A 173 11.59 9.78 -12.95
C VAL A 173 11.62 8.42 -13.64
N ILE A 174 10.92 7.44 -13.07
CA ILE A 174 10.72 6.11 -13.66
C ILE A 174 9.23 5.91 -13.89
N THR A 175 8.86 5.59 -15.14
CA THR A 175 7.49 5.28 -15.54
C THR A 175 7.41 3.79 -15.90
N VAL A 176 6.29 3.14 -15.56
CA VAL A 176 6.01 1.74 -15.91
C VAL A 176 4.88 1.72 -16.92
N GLU A 177 5.12 1.09 -18.08
CA GLU A 177 4.15 0.97 -19.18
C GLU A 177 3.88 -0.50 -19.51
N GLU A 178 2.67 -0.80 -20.00
CA GLU A 178 2.30 -2.13 -20.45
C GLU A 178 2.83 -2.38 -21.87
N SER A 179 3.79 -3.29 -22.00
CA SER A 179 4.33 -3.67 -23.30
C SER A 179 3.39 -4.61 -24.07
N GLN A 180 3.36 -4.46 -25.39
CA GLN A 180 2.70 -5.40 -26.31
C GLN A 180 3.57 -6.64 -26.61
N SER A 181 4.85 -6.63 -26.21
CA SER A 181 5.79 -7.74 -26.37
C SER A 181 5.98 -8.53 -25.06
N PHE A 182 6.43 -9.78 -25.19
CA PHE A 182 6.85 -10.56 -24.02
C PHE A 182 8.20 -10.07 -23.51
N GLY A 183 8.31 -9.88 -22.20
CA GLY A 183 9.55 -9.51 -21.52
C GLY A 183 9.42 -8.19 -20.76
N MET A 184 10.52 -7.78 -20.14
CA MET A 184 10.64 -6.50 -19.45
C MET A 184 11.82 -5.73 -20.05
N ASP A 185 11.50 -4.69 -20.79
CA ASP A 185 12.49 -3.80 -21.40
C ASP A 185 12.59 -2.48 -20.64
N LYS A 186 13.71 -1.79 -20.85
CA LYS A 186 14.01 -0.48 -20.28
C LYS A 186 14.32 0.45 -21.44
N GLU A 187 13.59 1.55 -21.53
CA GLU A 187 13.88 2.64 -22.46
C GLU A 187 14.24 3.89 -21.66
N LEU A 188 15.36 4.52 -22.03
CA LEU A 188 15.77 5.79 -21.45
C LEU A 188 15.30 6.91 -22.38
N VAL A 189 14.38 7.74 -21.91
CA VAL A 189 13.94 8.92 -22.64
C VAL A 189 14.74 10.12 -22.14
N GLU A 190 15.56 10.70 -23.00
CA GLU A 190 16.25 11.95 -22.71
C GLU A 190 15.25 13.12 -22.80
N GLY A 191 14.85 13.66 -21.65
CA GLY A 191 13.86 14.75 -21.62
C GLY A 191 13.41 15.15 -20.22
N MET A 192 12.35 15.94 -20.17
CA MET A 192 11.68 16.35 -18.94
C MET A 192 10.21 15.96 -19.03
N GLN A 193 9.71 15.29 -17.99
CA GLN A 193 8.31 14.91 -17.85
C GLN A 193 7.66 15.72 -16.73
N PHE A 194 6.39 16.09 -16.91
CA PHE A 194 5.56 16.76 -15.92
C PHE A 194 4.19 16.08 -15.88
N ASP A 195 3.54 16.08 -14.71
CA ASP A 195 2.20 15.51 -14.49
C ASP A 195 1.10 16.41 -15.07
N SER A 196 1.19 16.72 -16.37
CA SER A 196 0.20 17.51 -17.10
C SER A 196 0.14 17.03 -18.55
N GLY A 197 -1.02 16.53 -18.95
CA GLY A 197 -1.30 16.13 -20.33
C GLY A 197 -1.74 17.30 -21.21
N TYR A 198 -2.20 16.97 -22.43
CA TYR A 198 -2.78 17.95 -23.33
C TYR A 198 -4.08 18.56 -22.77
N VAL A 199 -4.25 19.87 -22.97
CA VAL A 199 -5.43 20.62 -22.50
C VAL A 199 -6.72 20.17 -23.19
N SER A 200 -6.61 19.60 -24.40
CA SER A 200 -7.75 19.16 -25.18
C SER A 200 -7.45 17.84 -25.90
N PRO A 201 -8.39 16.88 -25.95
CA PRO A 201 -8.24 15.63 -26.70
C PRO A 201 -7.97 15.84 -28.21
N TYR A 202 -8.33 17.00 -28.76
CA TYR A 202 -8.03 17.32 -30.16
C TYR A 202 -6.54 17.58 -30.44
N MET A 203 -5.70 17.65 -29.40
CA MET A 203 -4.25 17.79 -29.54
C MET A 203 -3.54 16.45 -29.78
N ILE A 204 -4.27 15.33 -29.71
CA ILE A 204 -3.72 13.99 -29.98
C ILE A 204 -3.28 13.93 -31.44
N THR A 205 -2.02 13.55 -31.67
CA THR A 205 -1.46 13.31 -33.01
C THR A 205 -1.29 11.82 -33.29
N ASN A 206 -1.15 10.99 -32.25
CA ASN A 206 -1.12 9.55 -32.33
C ASN A 206 -2.38 8.95 -31.68
N PRO A 207 -3.42 8.59 -32.46
CA PRO A 207 -4.68 8.08 -31.92
C PRO A 207 -4.59 6.66 -31.37
N ASP A 208 -3.59 5.86 -31.80
CA ASP A 208 -3.41 4.49 -31.31
C ASP A 208 -2.85 4.47 -29.89
N ARG A 209 -1.95 5.41 -29.58
CA ARG A 209 -1.35 5.58 -28.25
C ARG A 209 -2.00 6.66 -27.40
N MET A 210 -2.92 7.44 -27.97
CA MET A 210 -3.55 8.62 -27.34
C MET A 210 -2.52 9.69 -26.92
N GLU A 211 -1.48 9.88 -27.73
CA GLU A 211 -0.33 10.75 -27.46
C GLU A 211 -0.31 12.00 -28.35
N SER A 212 0.35 13.06 -27.87
CA SER A 212 0.57 14.32 -28.59
C SER A 212 2.06 14.47 -28.88
N GLU A 213 2.49 13.92 -30.00
CA GLU A 213 3.87 13.88 -30.46
C GLU A 213 4.15 15.09 -31.39
N TYR A 214 5.19 15.87 -31.07
CA TYR A 214 5.68 16.97 -31.90
C TYR A 214 7.20 16.91 -32.06
N GLU A 215 7.69 16.96 -33.30
CA GLU A 215 9.13 17.04 -33.58
C GLU A 215 9.59 18.50 -33.68
N ASN A 216 10.72 18.84 -33.06
CA ASN A 216 11.35 20.18 -33.10
C ASN A 216 10.39 21.33 -32.73
N SER A 217 9.49 21.10 -31.77
CA SER A 217 8.54 22.10 -31.29
C SER A 217 9.22 23.18 -30.45
N LYS A 218 8.70 24.40 -30.51
CA LYS A 218 9.11 25.47 -29.59
C LYS A 218 8.43 25.28 -28.24
N ILE A 219 9.21 25.31 -27.16
CA ILE A 219 8.72 25.41 -25.78
C ILE A 219 8.68 26.92 -25.45
N LEU A 220 7.49 27.43 -25.10
CA LEU A 220 7.27 28.84 -24.77
C LEU A 220 7.29 29.08 -23.26
#